data_AF-A0A6B0SQ40-F1
#
_entry.id   AF-A0A6B0SQ40-F1
#
_cell.length_a   1.000
_cell.length_b   1.000
_cell.length_c   1.000
_cell.angle_alpha   90.00
_cell.angle_beta   90.00
_cell.angle_gamma   90.00
#
_symmetry.space_group_name_H-M   'P 1'
#
loop_
_entity.id
_entity.type
_entity.pdbx_description
1 polymer ?
#
loop_
_entity_poly.entity_id
_entity_poly.type
_entity_poly.pdbx_seq_one_letter_code
_entity_poly.pdbx_strand_id
1 'polypeptide(L)'
;MVDFQSRDTRRTDDEETADEPVEETHEAEHEHDDPSDDHEHDHEHADSHDHHHHDADTVGVAILTVSSSRSLDDDPAGDAITAAFEAEDHEVVTRELVGDSYDRVQASVDNLAGRDDVDAVVSTGGTGVTPDDVTVEATRQLFDKQLPGFGELFRLLSFDEIGAKVVATRATAGVVGDVPVFCLPGSENAAELGSTEIIVPEIGHLVGLAGRGRDD
;
A
#
# COMPACT_ATOMS: atom_id res chain seq x y z
N MET A 1 -50.58 17.02 15.26
CA MET A 1 -49.13 17.19 15.46
C MET A 1 -48.92 18.68 15.62
N VAL A 2 -48.44 19.09 16.79
CA VAL A 2 -48.60 20.43 17.37
C VAL A 2 -47.73 21.49 16.70
N ASP A 3 -48.28 22.70 16.75
CA ASP A 3 -47.97 23.96 16.07
C ASP A 3 -46.65 24.63 16.50
N PHE A 4 -46.10 25.47 15.62
CA PHE A 4 -44.81 26.15 15.74
C PHE A 4 -45.04 27.65 15.81
N GLN A 5 -45.18 28.26 17.01
CA GLN A 5 -45.02 29.71 17.20
C GLN A 5 -44.58 30.12 18.61
N SER A 6 -43.55 30.98 18.64
CA SER A 6 -43.32 32.11 19.54
C SER A 6 -42.84 31.89 20.98
N ARG A 7 -41.62 32.39 21.27
CA ARG A 7 -41.43 33.55 22.15
C ARG A 7 -40.00 34.10 22.14
N ASP A 8 -39.93 35.37 21.77
CA ASP A 8 -38.88 36.36 22.01
C ASP A 8 -39.05 36.95 23.42
N THR A 9 -37.97 37.32 24.13
CA THR A 9 -37.80 38.65 24.78
C THR A 9 -36.55 38.77 25.69
N ARG A 10 -35.76 39.82 25.39
CA ARG A 10 -34.91 40.70 26.27
C ARG A 10 -33.53 40.16 26.71
N ARG A 11 -32.35 40.74 26.36
CA ARG A 11 -31.74 42.11 26.52
C ARG A 11 -31.76 42.57 28.00
N THR A 12 -30.65 42.91 28.68
CA THR A 12 -29.55 43.88 28.43
C THR A 12 -28.37 43.57 29.40
N ASP A 13 -27.10 43.63 28.95
CA ASP A 13 -26.07 44.70 29.13
C ASP A 13 -25.59 44.93 30.57
N ASP A 14 -24.29 44.76 30.81
CA ASP A 14 -23.45 45.66 31.61
C ASP A 14 -21.94 45.38 31.33
N GLU A 15 -21.26 46.39 30.78
CA GLU A 15 -19.80 46.60 30.76
C GLU A 15 -19.32 46.83 32.21
N GLU A 16 -18.05 46.72 32.63
CA GLU A 16 -16.89 47.52 32.23
C GLU A 16 -15.70 47.20 33.18
N THR A 17 -14.45 47.33 32.67
CA THR A 17 -13.18 47.80 33.30
C THR A 17 -12.59 47.09 34.56
N ALA A 18 -11.28 47.04 34.86
CA ALA A 18 -9.96 47.49 34.32
C ALA A 18 -8.90 46.72 35.16
N ASP A 19 -7.80 46.22 34.58
CA ASP A 19 -6.42 46.78 34.59
C ASP A 19 -5.63 46.71 35.93
N GLU A 20 -4.34 46.36 35.81
CA GLU A 20 -3.34 45.84 36.79
C GLU A 20 -2.82 46.87 37.83
N PRO A 21 -1.70 46.71 38.61
CA PRO A 21 -0.71 45.62 38.85
C PRO A 21 -0.36 45.41 40.36
N VAL A 22 0.66 44.59 40.76
CA VAL A 22 1.89 44.92 41.55
C VAL A 22 2.81 43.67 41.75
N GLU A 23 4.11 43.96 41.92
CA GLU A 23 5.40 43.27 41.85
C GLU A 23 5.79 42.13 42.85
N GLU A 24 6.84 41.42 42.41
CA GLU A 24 7.91 40.61 43.02
C GLU A 24 8.05 40.46 44.56
N THR A 25 8.50 39.28 45.01
CA THR A 25 9.93 39.03 45.35
C THR A 25 10.21 37.66 46.02
N HIS A 26 11.46 37.20 45.82
CA HIS A 26 12.33 36.36 46.65
C HIS A 26 12.43 34.82 46.46
N GLU A 27 13.70 34.46 46.25
CA GLU A 27 14.37 33.18 46.08
C GLU A 27 14.32 32.25 47.31
N ALA A 28 14.38 30.94 47.07
CA ALA A 28 15.01 29.98 47.97
C ALA A 28 15.50 28.75 47.20
N GLU A 29 16.80 28.52 47.32
CA GLU A 29 17.59 27.44 46.74
C GLU A 29 17.33 26.11 47.44
N HIS A 30 17.33 25.01 46.69
CA HIS A 30 17.59 23.67 47.26
C HIS A 30 18.32 22.80 46.23
N GLU A 31 19.62 22.65 46.46
CA GLU A 31 20.50 21.69 45.82
C GLU A 31 20.16 20.27 46.29
N HIS A 32 20.01 19.35 45.35
CA HIS A 32 20.11 17.91 45.57
C HIS A 32 21.12 17.34 44.58
N ASP A 33 22.32 17.06 45.11
CA ASP A 33 23.41 16.28 44.51
C ASP A 33 23.02 14.79 44.53
N ASP A 34 22.96 14.13 43.37
CA ASP A 34 22.98 12.67 43.26
C ASP A 34 23.80 12.29 42.01
N PRO A 35 24.95 11.58 42.15
CA PRO A 35 25.81 11.24 41.04
C PRO A 35 25.36 9.92 40.41
N SER A 36 25.00 9.95 39.13
CA SER A 36 24.81 8.71 38.35
C SER A 36 25.56 8.78 37.02
N ASP A 37 26.72 8.13 37.05
CA ASP A 37 27.26 7.23 36.02
C ASP A 37 27.21 7.72 34.55
N ASP A 38 28.27 8.42 34.14
CA ASP A 38 28.61 8.61 32.73
C ASP A 38 29.04 7.27 32.10
N HIS A 39 28.07 6.55 31.55
CA HIS A 39 28.33 5.56 30.51
C HIS A 39 28.06 6.19 29.14
N GLU A 40 29.11 6.81 28.58
CA GLU A 40 29.19 7.17 27.16
C GLU A 40 29.09 5.88 26.31
N HIS A 41 27.87 5.51 25.97
CA HIS A 41 27.60 4.54 24.93
C HIS A 41 27.60 5.26 23.58
N ASP A 42 28.81 5.41 23.04
CA ASP A 42 29.05 5.77 21.65
C ASP A 42 28.59 4.60 20.76
N HIS A 43 27.28 4.57 20.47
CA HIS A 43 26.70 3.64 19.52
C HIS A 43 26.72 4.27 18.12
N GLU A 44 27.92 4.30 17.52
CA GLU A 44 28.06 4.31 16.07
C GLU A 44 27.52 2.99 15.51
N HIS A 45 26.18 2.85 15.42
CA HIS A 45 25.55 1.78 14.66
C HIS A 45 25.61 2.10 13.17
N ALA A 46 26.81 2.01 12.61
CA ALA A 46 27.04 1.86 11.18
C ALA A 46 26.98 0.37 10.80
N ASP A 47 25.88 -0.30 11.11
CA ASP A 47 25.58 -1.63 10.59
C ASP A 47 24.37 -1.53 9.69
N SER A 48 24.61 -1.05 8.46
CA SER A 48 23.77 -1.41 7.31
C SER A 48 23.77 -2.94 7.27
N HIS A 49 22.72 -3.54 7.83
CA HIS A 49 22.49 -4.97 7.75
C HIS A 49 22.18 -5.28 6.29
N ASP A 50 23.20 -5.70 5.56
CA ASP A 50 23.11 -6.11 4.17
C ASP A 50 22.37 -7.46 4.10
N HIS A 51 21.04 -7.40 4.17
CA HIS A 51 20.15 -8.56 4.06
C HIS A 51 19.86 -8.95 2.59
N HIS A 52 20.54 -8.32 1.61
CA HIS A 52 20.32 -8.46 0.17
C HIS A 52 21.02 -9.67 -0.46
N HIS A 53 21.65 -10.54 0.32
CA HIS A 53 22.44 -11.66 -0.20
C HIS A 53 21.62 -12.75 -0.95
N HIS A 54 20.30 -12.56 -1.08
CA HIS A 54 19.37 -13.48 -1.76
C HIS A 54 18.37 -12.77 -2.69
N ASP A 55 18.61 -11.51 -3.05
CA ASP A 55 17.69 -10.82 -3.96
C ASP A 55 17.83 -11.40 -5.38
N ALA A 56 16.70 -11.59 -6.06
CA ALA A 56 16.70 -12.05 -7.44
C ALA A 56 17.02 -10.88 -8.39
N ASP A 57 18.09 -11.02 -9.20
CA ASP A 57 18.48 -10.00 -10.18
C ASP A 57 17.48 -9.88 -11.34
N THR A 58 16.78 -10.95 -11.67
CA THR A 58 15.78 -11.01 -12.75
C THR A 58 14.63 -11.88 -12.30
N VAL A 59 13.40 -11.43 -12.58
CA VAL A 59 12.17 -12.15 -12.24
C VAL A 59 11.31 -12.39 -13.48
N GLY A 60 10.70 -13.56 -13.56
CA GLY A 60 9.61 -13.86 -14.49
C GLY A 60 8.27 -13.41 -13.91
N VAL A 61 7.63 -12.40 -14.52
CA VAL A 61 6.34 -11.88 -14.07
C VAL A 61 5.19 -12.32 -14.98
N ALA A 62 4.10 -12.79 -14.37
CA ALA A 62 2.82 -12.98 -15.02
C ALA A 62 1.92 -11.76 -14.80
N ILE A 63 1.34 -11.24 -15.88
CA ILE A 63 0.38 -10.13 -15.81
C ILE A 63 -1.04 -10.64 -16.06
N LEU A 64 -1.97 -10.31 -15.16
CA LEU A 64 -3.39 -10.69 -15.26
C LEU A 64 -4.30 -9.46 -15.32
N THR A 65 -4.90 -9.20 -16.47
CA THR A 65 -5.91 -8.15 -16.61
C THR A 65 -7.30 -8.71 -16.31
N VAL A 66 -7.99 -8.12 -15.33
CA VAL A 66 -9.36 -8.47 -14.96
C VAL A 66 -10.31 -7.42 -15.51
N SER A 67 -11.03 -7.78 -16.58
CA SER A 67 -11.97 -6.90 -17.25
C SER A 67 -13.01 -7.66 -18.07
N SER A 68 -14.24 -7.16 -18.08
CA SER A 68 -15.32 -7.62 -18.96
C SER A 68 -15.43 -6.84 -20.28
N SER A 69 -14.66 -5.76 -20.45
CA SER A 69 -14.75 -4.86 -21.62
C SER A 69 -13.46 -4.71 -22.43
N ARG A 70 -12.31 -5.08 -21.87
CA ARG A 70 -10.99 -4.99 -22.51
C ARG A 70 -10.66 -6.24 -23.34
N SER A 71 -9.62 -6.12 -24.16
CA SER A 71 -8.99 -7.22 -24.88
C SER A 71 -7.47 -7.06 -24.78
N LEU A 72 -6.69 -8.10 -25.05
CA LEU A 72 -5.22 -7.98 -25.02
C LEU A 72 -4.67 -6.93 -26.00
N ASP A 73 -5.39 -6.66 -27.11
CA ASP A 73 -5.04 -5.59 -28.07
C ASP A 73 -5.46 -4.18 -27.61
N ASP A 74 -6.23 -4.07 -26.53
CA ASP A 74 -6.68 -2.82 -25.91
C ASP A 74 -6.59 -2.99 -24.39
N ASP A 75 -5.37 -3.04 -23.87
CA ASP A 75 -5.06 -3.24 -22.46
C ASP A 75 -3.95 -2.29 -21.97
N PRO A 76 -4.23 -0.97 -21.91
CA PRO A 76 -3.21 0.03 -21.56
C PRO A 76 -2.64 -0.16 -20.14
N ALA A 77 -3.43 -0.71 -19.21
CA ALA A 77 -2.96 -1.00 -17.86
C ALA A 77 -1.96 -2.17 -17.84
N GLY A 78 -2.26 -3.26 -18.56
CA GLY A 78 -1.30 -4.36 -18.74
C GLY A 78 -0.07 -3.94 -19.53
N ASP A 79 -0.21 -3.03 -20.50
CA ASP A 79 0.91 -2.46 -21.26
C ASP A 79 1.83 -1.62 -20.36
N ALA A 80 1.27 -0.79 -19.47
CA ALA A 80 2.03 -0.01 -18.50
C ALA A 80 2.84 -0.91 -17.54
N ILE A 81 2.22 -1.99 -17.04
CA ILE A 81 2.92 -2.96 -16.18
C ILE A 81 4.03 -3.66 -16.98
N THR A 82 3.75 -4.05 -18.22
CA THR A 82 4.76 -4.68 -19.10
C THR A 82 5.98 -3.77 -19.26
N ALA A 83 5.73 -2.50 -19.60
CA ALA A 83 6.79 -1.51 -19.80
C ALA A 83 7.62 -1.26 -18.54
N ALA A 84 6.98 -1.24 -17.36
CA ALA A 84 7.68 -1.04 -16.09
C ALA A 84 8.66 -2.18 -15.76
N PHE A 85 8.25 -3.43 -15.99
CA PHE A 85 9.13 -4.59 -15.75
C PHE A 85 10.25 -4.69 -16.80
N GLU A 86 9.93 -4.51 -18.09
CA GLU A 86 10.93 -4.58 -19.16
C GLU A 86 11.98 -3.46 -19.05
N ALA A 87 11.62 -2.30 -18.48
CA ALA A 87 12.56 -1.20 -18.27
C ALA A 87 13.70 -1.53 -17.30
N GLU A 88 13.47 -2.48 -16.38
CA GLU A 88 14.44 -2.94 -15.38
C GLU A 88 14.91 -4.39 -15.67
N ASP A 89 14.92 -4.76 -16.95
CA ASP A 89 15.43 -6.05 -17.47
C ASP A 89 14.73 -7.31 -16.89
N HIS A 90 13.52 -7.17 -16.33
CA HIS A 90 12.69 -8.30 -15.92
C HIS A 90 11.92 -8.91 -17.11
N GLU A 91 11.52 -10.18 -17.00
CA GLU A 91 10.85 -10.90 -18.08
C GLU A 91 9.34 -10.99 -17.85
N VAL A 92 8.54 -10.49 -18.79
CA VAL A 92 7.09 -10.75 -18.79
C VAL A 92 6.81 -12.09 -19.45
N VAL A 93 6.72 -13.15 -18.65
CA VAL A 93 6.61 -14.53 -19.15
C VAL A 93 5.22 -14.87 -19.71
N THR A 94 4.18 -14.17 -19.24
CA THR A 94 2.83 -14.34 -19.76
C THR A 94 1.94 -13.14 -19.48
N ARG A 95 0.98 -12.92 -20.39
CA ARG A 95 -0.13 -11.98 -20.19
C ARG A 95 -1.45 -12.72 -20.40
N GLU A 96 -2.35 -12.59 -19.44
CA GLU A 96 -3.68 -13.17 -19.49
C GLU A 96 -4.74 -12.10 -19.25
N LEU A 97 -5.93 -12.28 -19.85
CA LEU A 97 -7.09 -11.44 -19.60
C LEU A 97 -8.29 -12.33 -19.26
N VAL A 98 -8.93 -12.02 -18.14
CA VAL A 98 -10.12 -12.74 -17.67
C VAL A 98 -11.26 -11.80 -17.33
N GLY A 99 -12.48 -12.34 -17.37
CA GLY A 99 -13.67 -11.64 -16.88
C GLY A 99 -13.67 -11.50 -15.36
N ASP A 100 -14.50 -10.57 -14.89
CA ASP A 100 -14.71 -10.14 -13.50
C ASP A 100 -15.45 -11.15 -12.59
N SER A 101 -15.38 -12.45 -12.89
CA SER A 101 -15.97 -13.48 -12.03
C SER A 101 -14.98 -13.94 -10.98
N TYR A 102 -15.42 -14.02 -9.73
CA TYR A 102 -14.63 -14.44 -8.57
C TYR A 102 -13.81 -15.72 -8.83
N ASP A 103 -14.48 -16.79 -9.29
CA ASP A 103 -13.83 -18.09 -9.50
C ASP A 103 -12.76 -18.05 -10.59
N ARG A 104 -12.96 -17.25 -11.66
CA ARG A 104 -11.96 -17.10 -12.73
C ARG A 104 -10.74 -16.33 -12.25
N VAL A 105 -10.95 -15.22 -11.54
CA VAL A 105 -9.83 -14.44 -10.99
C VAL A 105 -9.02 -15.30 -10.03
N GLN A 106 -9.70 -16.00 -9.11
CA GLN A 106 -9.05 -16.87 -8.15
C GLN A 106 -8.27 -18.00 -8.84
N ALA A 107 -8.91 -18.73 -9.77
CA ALA A 107 -8.26 -19.83 -10.48
C ALA A 107 -7.08 -19.35 -11.35
N SER A 108 -7.19 -18.21 -12.02
CA SER A 108 -6.09 -17.66 -12.82
C SER A 108 -4.90 -17.28 -11.96
N VAL A 109 -5.10 -16.61 -10.82
CA VAL A 109 -4.00 -16.26 -9.91
C VAL A 109 -3.33 -17.52 -9.34
N ASP A 110 -4.11 -18.50 -8.90
CA ASP A 110 -3.59 -19.77 -8.37
C ASP A 110 -2.79 -20.54 -9.43
N ASN A 111 -3.32 -20.67 -10.64
CA ASN A 111 -2.63 -21.32 -11.75
C ASN A 111 -1.34 -20.61 -12.14
N LEU A 112 -1.34 -19.27 -12.20
CA LEU A 112 -0.16 -18.48 -12.54
C LEU A 112 0.92 -18.60 -11.46
N ALA A 113 0.55 -18.51 -10.18
CA ALA A 113 1.48 -18.69 -9.07
C ALA A 113 2.05 -20.12 -8.97
N GLY A 114 1.36 -21.10 -9.56
CA GLY A 114 1.83 -22.50 -9.62
C GLY A 114 2.74 -22.83 -10.80
N ARG A 115 3.06 -21.88 -11.68
CA ARG A 115 3.94 -22.12 -12.85
C ARG A 115 5.40 -22.02 -12.47
N ASP A 116 6.23 -22.90 -13.05
CA ASP A 116 7.68 -22.93 -12.81
C ASP A 116 8.43 -21.72 -13.41
N ASP A 117 7.83 -21.00 -14.37
CA ASP A 117 8.40 -19.82 -15.02
C ASP A 117 7.88 -18.50 -14.43
N VAL A 118 7.07 -18.54 -13.37
CA VAL A 118 6.46 -17.36 -12.75
C VAL A 118 7.01 -17.17 -11.34
N ASP A 119 7.80 -16.12 -11.16
CA ASP A 119 8.32 -15.67 -9.86
C ASP A 119 7.36 -14.68 -9.17
N ALA A 120 6.55 -13.95 -9.95
CA ALA A 120 5.62 -12.94 -9.45
C ALA A 120 4.34 -12.84 -10.30
N VAL A 121 3.23 -12.48 -9.67
CA VAL A 121 1.96 -12.18 -10.38
C VAL A 121 1.54 -10.74 -10.10
N VAL A 122 1.27 -9.98 -11.16
CA VAL A 122 0.67 -8.65 -11.06
C VAL A 122 -0.67 -8.64 -11.79
N SER A 123 -1.75 -8.42 -11.05
CA SER A 123 -3.08 -8.22 -11.64
C SER A 123 -3.47 -6.76 -11.68
N THR A 124 -4.31 -6.40 -12.66
CA THR A 124 -4.91 -5.07 -12.78
C THR A 124 -6.40 -5.18 -13.09
N GLY A 125 -7.22 -4.36 -12.41
CA GLY A 125 -8.67 -4.32 -12.63
C GLY A 125 -9.49 -5.15 -11.63
N GLY A 126 -10.81 -4.93 -11.63
CA GLY A 126 -11.76 -5.59 -10.73
C GLY A 126 -11.58 -5.26 -9.24
N THR A 127 -10.91 -4.17 -8.90
CA THR A 127 -10.66 -3.75 -7.50
C THR A 127 -11.57 -2.61 -7.02
N GLY A 128 -12.55 -2.18 -7.81
CA GLY A 128 -13.45 -1.10 -7.41
C GLY A 128 -14.42 -1.47 -6.28
N VAL A 129 -15.51 -0.71 -6.17
CA VAL A 129 -16.54 -0.89 -5.11
C VAL A 129 -17.88 -1.36 -5.67
N THR A 130 -17.93 -1.70 -6.96
CA THR A 130 -19.14 -2.25 -7.59
C THR A 130 -19.26 -3.75 -7.31
N PRO A 131 -20.45 -4.37 -7.48
CA PRO A 131 -20.63 -5.79 -7.23
C PRO A 131 -19.75 -6.72 -8.07
N ASP A 132 -19.32 -6.26 -9.26
CA ASP A 132 -18.47 -7.01 -10.18
C ASP A 132 -16.98 -6.87 -9.81
N ASP A 133 -16.62 -5.93 -8.91
CA ASP A 133 -15.25 -5.74 -8.45
C ASP A 133 -14.88 -6.75 -7.35
N VAL A 134 -14.42 -7.92 -7.79
CA VAL A 134 -14.16 -9.09 -6.93
C VAL A 134 -12.68 -9.45 -6.76
N THR A 135 -11.75 -8.76 -7.43
CA THR A 135 -10.33 -9.16 -7.48
C THR A 135 -9.73 -9.26 -6.08
N VAL A 136 -9.98 -8.27 -5.23
CA VAL A 136 -9.44 -8.23 -3.86
C VAL A 136 -9.99 -9.36 -2.99
N GLU A 137 -11.29 -9.64 -3.08
CA GLU A 137 -11.94 -10.73 -2.36
C GLU A 137 -11.39 -12.08 -2.81
N ALA A 138 -11.24 -12.28 -4.13
CA ALA A 138 -10.77 -13.51 -4.74
C ALA A 138 -9.33 -13.85 -4.36
N THR A 139 -8.42 -12.86 -4.47
CA THR A 139 -6.99 -13.08 -4.21
C THR A 139 -6.67 -13.17 -2.73
N ARG A 140 -7.37 -12.45 -1.85
CA ARG A 140 -7.15 -12.54 -0.40
C ARG A 140 -7.37 -13.93 0.19
N GLN A 141 -8.22 -14.75 -0.43
CA GLN A 141 -8.41 -16.14 0.01
C GLN A 141 -7.22 -17.06 -0.35
N LEU A 142 -6.36 -16.64 -1.28
CA LEU A 142 -5.17 -17.41 -1.69
C LEU A 142 -3.93 -17.05 -0.88
N PHE A 143 -3.90 -15.88 -0.25
CA PHE A 143 -2.69 -15.39 0.42
C PHE A 143 -2.37 -16.21 1.67
N ASP A 144 -1.23 -16.91 1.65
CA ASP A 144 -0.63 -17.52 2.84
C ASP A 144 -0.17 -16.44 3.82
N LYS A 145 0.33 -15.32 3.27
CA LYS A 145 0.71 -14.11 4.01
C LYS A 145 0.22 -12.88 3.28
N GLN A 146 -0.42 -11.97 3.99
CA GLN A 146 -0.80 -10.67 3.44
C GLN A 146 0.36 -9.67 3.56
N LEU A 147 0.48 -8.80 2.56
CA LEU A 147 1.46 -7.70 2.52
C LEU A 147 0.71 -6.36 2.63
N PRO A 148 0.16 -5.99 3.82
CA PRO A 148 -0.71 -4.81 3.96
C PRO A 148 -0.01 -3.50 3.61
N GLY A 149 1.30 -3.41 3.84
CA GLY A 149 2.12 -2.24 3.53
C GLY A 149 2.06 -1.83 2.05
N PHE A 150 1.87 -2.78 1.12
CA PHE A 150 1.70 -2.47 -0.30
C PHE A 150 0.49 -1.57 -0.55
N GLY A 151 -0.68 -1.96 -0.03
CA GLY A 151 -1.90 -1.17 -0.23
C GLY A 151 -1.84 0.17 0.51
N GLU A 152 -1.17 0.22 1.66
CA GLU A 152 -0.94 1.45 2.44
C GLU A 152 -0.07 2.44 1.67
N LEU A 153 1.08 2.00 1.18
CA LEU A 153 1.99 2.81 0.37
C LEU A 153 1.32 3.25 -0.93
N PHE A 154 0.63 2.33 -1.62
CA PHE A 154 -0.09 2.66 -2.85
C PHE A 154 -1.09 3.80 -2.64
N ARG A 155 -1.88 3.76 -1.56
CA ARG A 155 -2.84 4.83 -1.24
C ARG A 155 -2.14 6.13 -0.83
N LEU A 156 -0.99 6.05 -0.16
CA LEU A 156 -0.19 7.22 0.19
C LEU A 156 0.28 7.94 -1.08
N LEU A 157 0.92 7.22 -2.00
CA LEU A 157 1.40 7.78 -3.28
C LEU A 157 0.24 8.28 -4.16
N SER A 158 -0.87 7.54 -4.20
CA SER A 158 -2.06 7.93 -4.97
C SER A 158 -2.72 9.21 -4.43
N PHE A 159 -2.56 9.53 -3.15
CA PHE A 159 -3.27 10.66 -2.54
C PHE A 159 -2.88 12.00 -3.18
N ASP A 160 -1.62 12.15 -3.57
CA ASP A 160 -1.14 13.37 -4.22
C ASP A 160 -1.80 13.60 -5.59
N GLU A 161 -2.17 12.54 -6.31
CA GLU A 161 -2.82 12.61 -7.61
C GLU A 161 -4.35 12.70 -7.51
N ILE A 162 -4.97 11.83 -6.70
CA ILE A 162 -6.43 11.65 -6.70
C ILE A 162 -7.13 12.14 -5.43
N GLY A 163 -6.38 12.61 -4.43
CA GLY A 163 -6.88 13.15 -3.17
C GLY A 163 -7.78 12.16 -2.42
N ALA A 164 -8.87 12.66 -1.83
CA ALA A 164 -9.81 11.84 -1.06
C ALA A 164 -10.45 10.67 -1.84
N LYS A 165 -10.33 10.61 -3.17
CA LYS A 165 -10.78 9.46 -3.97
C LYS A 165 -10.06 8.17 -3.60
N VAL A 166 -8.87 8.23 -2.99
CA VAL A 166 -8.14 7.04 -2.48
C VAL A 166 -8.97 6.20 -1.51
N VAL A 167 -10.02 6.76 -0.90
CA VAL A 167 -10.96 5.99 -0.04
C VAL A 167 -11.59 4.82 -0.81
N ALA A 168 -11.77 4.93 -2.13
CA ALA A 168 -12.29 3.86 -2.99
C ALA A 168 -11.19 2.99 -3.61
N THR A 169 -9.90 3.32 -3.41
CA THR A 169 -8.76 2.57 -3.97
C THR A 169 -8.49 1.32 -3.15
N ARG A 170 -8.58 0.15 -3.80
CA ARG A 170 -8.39 -1.15 -3.14
C ARG A 170 -7.25 -1.98 -3.76
N ALA A 171 -6.04 -1.42 -3.78
CA ALA A 171 -4.84 -2.21 -4.06
C ALA A 171 -4.53 -3.17 -2.89
N THR A 172 -4.12 -4.41 -3.19
CA THR A 172 -3.75 -5.41 -2.18
C THR A 172 -2.62 -6.30 -2.68
N ALA A 173 -1.85 -6.88 -1.76
CA ALA A 173 -0.82 -7.86 -2.10
C ALA A 173 -0.70 -8.93 -1.03
N GLY A 174 -0.07 -10.04 -1.40
CA GLY A 174 0.20 -11.17 -0.54
C GLY A 174 1.19 -12.14 -1.18
N VAL A 175 1.44 -13.25 -0.52
CA VAL A 175 2.24 -14.37 -1.04
C VAL A 175 1.32 -15.57 -1.20
N VAL A 176 1.39 -16.24 -2.35
CA VAL A 176 0.68 -17.50 -2.66
C VAL A 176 1.74 -18.56 -2.93
N GLY A 177 1.83 -19.57 -2.07
CA GLY A 177 2.99 -20.46 -2.02
C GLY A 177 4.27 -19.68 -1.74
N ASP A 178 5.12 -19.56 -2.74
CA ASP A 178 6.37 -18.81 -2.71
C ASP A 178 6.37 -17.62 -3.68
N VAL A 179 5.21 -17.27 -4.25
CA VAL A 179 5.08 -16.26 -5.30
C VAL A 179 4.40 -14.99 -4.73
N PRO A 180 5.07 -13.83 -4.77
CA PRO A 180 4.43 -12.54 -4.50
C PRO A 180 3.34 -12.22 -5.53
N VAL A 181 2.17 -11.83 -5.04
CA VAL A 181 1.00 -11.47 -5.86
C VAL A 181 0.53 -10.06 -5.51
N PHE A 182 0.41 -9.20 -6.52
CA PHE A 182 -0.04 -7.81 -6.40
C PHE A 182 -1.33 -7.59 -7.19
N CYS A 183 -2.24 -6.80 -6.64
CA CYS A 183 -3.50 -6.43 -7.27
C CYS A 183 -3.60 -4.90 -7.34
N LEU A 184 -3.56 -4.37 -8.56
CA LEU A 184 -3.63 -2.95 -8.87
C LEU A 184 -5.03 -2.55 -9.40
N PRO A 185 -5.44 -1.28 -9.24
CA PRO A 185 -6.60 -0.75 -9.93
C PRO A 185 -6.45 -0.81 -11.47
N GLY A 186 -7.58 -0.84 -12.18
CA GLY A 186 -7.64 -1.05 -13.64
C GLY A 186 -7.35 0.17 -14.51
N SER A 187 -7.01 1.33 -13.93
CA SER A 187 -6.63 2.52 -14.70
C SER A 187 -5.14 2.51 -15.02
N GLU A 188 -4.76 2.93 -16.23
CA GLU A 188 -3.36 3.02 -16.70
C GLU A 188 -2.45 3.74 -15.69
N ASN A 189 -2.80 4.94 -15.22
CA ASN A 189 -2.00 5.67 -14.21
C ASN A 189 -1.77 4.89 -12.92
N ALA A 190 -2.77 4.13 -12.46
CA ALA A 190 -2.66 3.35 -11.23
C ALA A 190 -1.77 2.12 -11.44
N ALA A 191 -1.84 1.53 -12.64
CA ALA A 191 -1.00 0.41 -13.02
C ALA A 191 0.47 0.85 -13.16
N GLU A 192 0.71 1.99 -13.82
CA GLU A 192 2.02 2.63 -13.91
C GLU A 192 2.58 2.95 -12.52
N LEU A 193 1.88 3.76 -11.71
CA LEU A 193 2.30 4.13 -10.36
C LEU A 193 2.66 2.90 -9.49
N GLY A 194 1.79 1.89 -9.49
CA GLY A 194 1.99 0.71 -8.67
C GLY A 194 3.16 -0.14 -9.13
N SER A 195 3.35 -0.27 -10.44
CA SER A 195 4.45 -1.06 -11.00
C SER A 195 5.80 -0.35 -10.84
N THR A 196 5.91 0.93 -11.22
CA THR A 196 7.18 1.66 -11.23
C THR A 196 7.65 2.08 -9.84
N GLU A 197 6.75 2.60 -9.00
CA GLU A 197 7.15 3.20 -7.71
C GLU A 197 7.21 2.19 -6.57
N ILE A 198 6.62 1.01 -6.72
CA ILE A 198 6.46 0.05 -5.63
C ILE A 198 6.92 -1.36 -6.02
N ILE A 199 6.32 -1.95 -7.05
CA ILE A 199 6.53 -3.39 -7.30
C ILE A 199 7.94 -3.64 -7.83
N VAL A 200 8.33 -2.99 -8.92
CA VAL A 200 9.62 -3.23 -9.58
C VAL A 200 10.82 -2.98 -8.64
N PRO A 201 10.86 -1.89 -7.84
CA PRO A 201 11.94 -1.69 -6.88
C PRO A 201 12.09 -2.78 -5.81
N GLU A 202 10.99 -3.45 -5.44
CA GLU A 202 10.96 -4.41 -4.33
C GLU A 202 10.91 -5.88 -4.77
N ILE A 203 10.63 -6.16 -6.06
CA ILE A 203 10.24 -7.50 -6.47
C ILE A 203 11.36 -8.53 -6.32
N GLY A 204 12.61 -8.17 -6.65
CA GLY A 204 13.77 -9.05 -6.50
C GLY A 204 13.98 -9.48 -5.05
N HIS A 205 13.81 -8.54 -4.11
CA HIS A 205 13.89 -8.81 -2.68
C HIS A 205 12.74 -9.72 -2.19
N LEU A 206 11.51 -9.43 -2.61
CA LEU A 206 10.33 -10.19 -2.18
C LEU A 206 10.33 -11.63 -2.71
N VAL A 207 10.74 -11.84 -3.96
CA VAL A 207 10.95 -13.19 -4.52
C VAL A 207 12.03 -13.93 -3.74
N GLY A 208 13.15 -13.26 -3.48
CA GLY A 208 14.24 -13.80 -2.67
C GLY A 208 13.80 -14.19 -1.25
N LEU A 209 12.93 -13.41 -0.61
CA LEU A 209 12.38 -13.73 0.71
C LEU A 209 11.35 -14.86 0.69
N ALA A 210 10.45 -14.87 -0.29
CA ALA A 210 9.38 -15.86 -0.39
C ALA A 210 9.94 -17.26 -0.70
N GLY A 211 11.00 -17.36 -1.51
CA GLY A 211 11.65 -18.61 -1.88
C GLY A 211 12.51 -19.29 -0.80
N ARG A 212 12.78 -18.65 0.35
CA ARG A 212 13.71 -19.14 1.40
C ARG A 212 13.32 -20.47 2.09
N GLY A 213 12.27 -21.16 1.65
CA GLY A 213 11.86 -22.48 2.18
C GLY A 213 12.04 -23.66 1.21
N ARG A 214 12.52 -23.44 -0.02
CA ARG A 214 12.68 -24.51 -1.03
C ARG A 214 13.97 -25.32 -0.91
N ASP A 215 14.98 -24.78 -0.22
CA ASP A 215 16.34 -25.35 -0.18
C ASP A 215 16.68 -26.11 1.11
N ASP A 216 15.74 -26.23 2.07
CA ASP A 216 15.88 -27.00 3.33
C ASP A 216 15.11 -28.33 3.30
#